data_AF-A0A6G0WNI3-F1
#
_entry.id   AF-A0A6G0WNI3-F1
#
_cell.length_a   1.000
_cell.length_b   1.000
_cell.length_c   1.000
_cell.angle_alpha   90.00
_cell.angle_beta   90.00
_cell.angle_gamma   90.00
#
_symmetry.space_group_name_H-M   'P 1'
#
loop_
_entity.id
_entity.type
_entity.pdbx_description
1 polymer ?
#
loop_
_entity_poly.entity_id
_entity_poly.type
_entity_poly.pdbx_seq_one_letter_code
_entity_poly.pdbx_strand_id
1 'polypeptide(L)'
;MSFNEVGFYNFTTLFLTLSIMSDDTSQIALKYQHLIKLISEQKLDPNTRSTYWKGTVAFLILHSQRNVSITAYGTALLDTLNTTSQEYITVYLDGLKEVFVFSESLTYGQHTLIGSWLENYLLSTIKPLDNNEILQTVLLILEKLKKAGNDQSMPFSNENEIFILYNSLYNNLLPFIKKSCLSADCDTIVADIAAAFTIISSIPAFSDTKVMLFNFFVVNQGINIKLLNRYLSSIIKENVIANVHGFNSLALIKAWLHSSMLITNWTFNETMTITQFVSNISEIKELFTNSGNDLETSVDPFITFLDSLNIKYQHNQDIKLRQKMSEKVSDYFYSIKIWVNILIKQQKQNDEIYRLYMVIGYMFEKISPLIYVKGKPNTILQELLDSMFLGVSLRSPNFKTHPCVITALLSCLHRYFIGLFRLNPKTDMYIARCLRELISLYFPKILVGIKSSDELPLLKFFEEKSDNEIPERSLFLELLVSTFLNKRQRTPDSSVAQVLEYINNIIKISHNNKFVILSIIRHAFMRICSVSMFCEETNICRRITNEIINTFISLSESPSNEEIKNEVMSSLNTLCEEHLAFSSKLIFEFFDHVITISPDFVTCFLPKLVTHIEKVEWKRGIGSDYNLR
;
A
#
# COMPACT_ATOMS: atom_id res chain seq x y z
N MET A 1 12.65 -51.59 38.91
CA MET A 1 13.22 -50.69 39.94
C MET A 1 12.44 -49.40 39.90
N SER A 2 11.80 -48.99 41.00
CA SER A 2 11.17 -47.66 41.10
C SER A 2 12.22 -46.67 41.58
N PHE A 3 12.85 -45.93 40.67
CA PHE A 3 13.69 -44.80 41.05
C PHE A 3 12.78 -43.66 41.54
N ASN A 4 13.08 -43.12 42.72
CA ASN A 4 12.54 -41.83 43.15
C ASN A 4 13.38 -40.69 42.53
N GLU A 5 12.88 -39.47 42.54
CA GLU A 5 13.53 -38.30 41.93
C GLU A 5 14.99 -38.11 42.42
N VAL A 6 15.21 -38.25 43.73
CA VAL A 6 16.54 -38.12 44.36
C VAL A 6 17.49 -39.24 43.93
N GLY A 7 16.99 -40.48 43.82
CA GLY A 7 17.78 -41.62 43.36
C GLY A 7 18.18 -41.48 41.90
N PHE A 8 17.29 -40.93 41.06
CA PHE A 8 17.59 -40.64 39.67
C PHE A 8 18.61 -39.50 39.54
N TYR A 9 18.45 -38.43 40.32
CA TYR A 9 19.42 -37.32 40.37
C TYR A 9 20.82 -37.82 40.75
N ASN A 10 20.95 -38.58 41.84
CA ASN A 10 22.23 -39.13 42.28
C ASN A 10 22.84 -40.08 41.25
N PHE A 11 22.01 -40.87 40.57
CA PHE A 11 22.44 -41.75 39.47
C PHE A 11 23.01 -40.93 38.30
N THR A 12 22.28 -39.92 37.82
CA THR A 12 22.75 -39.02 36.76
C THR A 12 24.04 -38.30 37.16
N THR A 13 24.12 -37.74 38.36
CA THR A 13 25.32 -37.06 38.86
C THR A 13 26.51 -38.00 38.93
N LEU A 14 26.34 -39.24 39.41
CA LEU A 14 27.41 -40.24 39.44
C LEU A 14 27.98 -40.49 38.04
N PHE A 15 27.12 -40.72 37.04
CA PHE A 15 27.58 -40.95 35.67
C PHE A 15 28.21 -39.71 35.05
N LEU A 16 27.72 -38.50 35.36
CA LEU A 16 28.36 -37.25 34.94
C LEU A 16 29.74 -37.08 35.57
N THR A 17 29.88 -37.34 36.88
CA THR A 17 31.17 -37.29 37.57
C THR A 17 32.14 -38.33 37.01
N LEU A 18 31.68 -39.55 36.74
CA LEU A 18 32.49 -40.58 36.10
C LEU A 18 32.95 -40.14 34.70
N SER A 19 32.04 -39.59 33.90
CA SER A 19 32.40 -39.01 32.60
C SER A 19 33.42 -37.88 32.72
N ILE A 20 33.32 -37.01 33.74
CA ILE A 20 34.30 -35.95 33.98
C ILE A 20 35.67 -36.53 34.40
N MET A 21 35.69 -37.59 35.20
CA MET A 21 36.94 -38.17 35.69
C MET A 21 37.63 -39.11 34.70
N SER A 22 36.93 -39.60 33.68
CA SER A 22 37.46 -40.51 32.66
C SER A 22 37.69 -39.84 31.30
N ASP A 23 38.58 -40.41 30.49
CA ASP A 23 38.78 -39.99 29.10
C ASP A 23 37.68 -40.53 28.15
N ASP A 24 37.03 -41.64 28.50
CA ASP A 24 36.02 -42.33 27.66
C ASP A 24 34.58 -41.83 27.87
N THR A 25 34.36 -40.52 27.68
CA THR A 25 33.05 -39.86 27.91
C THR A 25 31.91 -40.50 27.09
N SER A 26 32.17 -40.90 25.83
CA SER A 26 31.16 -41.49 24.94
C SER A 26 30.67 -42.86 25.40
N GLN A 27 31.53 -43.72 25.94
CA GLN A 27 31.11 -45.04 26.41
C GLN A 27 30.24 -44.93 27.66
N ILE A 28 30.56 -43.99 28.54
CA ILE A 28 29.80 -43.77 29.77
C ILE A 28 28.42 -43.18 29.45
N ALA A 29 28.34 -42.23 28.51
CA ALA A 29 27.07 -41.68 28.03
C ALA A 29 26.17 -42.77 27.40
N LEU A 30 26.74 -43.66 26.57
CA LEU A 30 26.00 -44.79 25.99
C LEU A 30 25.53 -45.80 27.05
N LYS A 31 26.36 -46.12 28.06
CA LYS A 31 25.97 -46.99 29.18
C LYS A 31 24.86 -46.36 30.02
N TYR A 32 24.94 -45.07 30.29
CA TYR A 32 23.87 -44.30 30.95
C TYR A 32 22.56 -44.40 30.16
N GLN A 33 22.59 -44.15 28.85
CA GLN A 33 21.42 -44.24 27.99
C GLN A 33 20.84 -45.66 27.91
N HIS A 34 21.69 -46.69 27.82
CA HIS A 34 21.25 -48.07 27.83
C HIS A 34 20.54 -48.44 29.14
N LEU A 35 21.11 -48.04 30.28
CA LEU A 35 20.51 -48.29 31.60
C LEU A 35 19.19 -47.55 31.78
N ILE A 36 19.05 -46.35 31.20
CA ILE A 36 17.81 -45.60 31.26
C ILE A 36 16.76 -46.14 30.30
N LYS A 37 17.12 -46.65 29.11
CA LYS A 37 16.17 -47.29 28.19
C LYS A 37 15.48 -48.51 28.82
N LEU A 38 16.10 -49.15 29.82
CA LEU A 38 15.47 -50.22 30.61
C LEU A 38 14.34 -49.71 31.53
N ILE A 39 14.28 -48.41 31.77
CA ILE A 39 13.27 -47.72 32.56
C ILE A 39 12.32 -47.04 31.55
N SER A 40 11.14 -47.62 31.32
CA SER A 40 10.16 -47.08 30.38
C SER A 40 9.81 -45.61 30.73
N GLU A 41 10.11 -44.69 29.83
CA GLU A 41 9.92 -43.23 30.00
C GLU A 41 8.45 -42.86 30.33
N GLN A 42 7.50 -43.63 29.81
CA GLN A 42 6.06 -43.45 30.04
C GLN A 42 5.61 -43.80 31.47
N LYS A 43 6.43 -44.56 32.22
CA LYS A 43 6.12 -45.00 33.59
C LYS A 43 6.75 -44.12 34.68
N LEU A 44 7.49 -43.08 34.29
CA LEU A 44 8.16 -42.16 35.20
C LEU A 44 7.25 -40.99 35.61
N ASP A 45 7.36 -40.59 36.88
CA ASP A 45 6.75 -39.38 37.41
C ASP A 45 7.30 -38.13 36.69
N PRO A 46 6.52 -37.05 36.55
CA PRO A 46 6.88 -35.87 35.76
C PRO A 46 8.19 -35.20 36.21
N ASN A 47 8.46 -35.17 37.52
CA ASN A 47 9.72 -34.64 38.06
C ASN A 47 10.92 -35.52 37.70
N THR A 48 10.77 -36.84 37.78
CA THR A 48 11.85 -37.77 37.43
C THR A 48 12.15 -37.73 35.92
N ARG A 49 11.13 -37.49 35.09
CA ARG A 49 11.30 -37.25 33.65
C ARG A 49 12.02 -35.92 33.38
N SER A 50 11.74 -34.85 34.14
CA SER A 50 12.51 -33.60 34.03
C SER A 50 13.99 -33.79 34.36
N THR A 51 14.30 -34.50 35.46
CA THR A 51 15.69 -34.83 35.84
C THR A 51 16.40 -35.67 34.78
N TYR A 52 15.68 -36.60 34.14
CA TYR A 52 16.18 -37.33 32.97
C TYR A 52 16.60 -36.39 31.84
N TRP A 53 15.71 -35.50 31.38
CA TRP A 53 16.02 -34.58 30.29
C TRP A 53 17.18 -33.64 30.64
N LYS A 54 17.24 -33.11 31.87
CA LYS A 54 18.38 -32.32 32.35
C LYS A 54 19.69 -33.09 32.35
N GLY A 55 19.68 -34.34 32.81
CA GLY A 55 20.85 -35.21 32.80
C GLY A 55 21.33 -35.52 31.39
N THR A 56 20.40 -35.82 30.50
CA THR A 56 20.65 -36.12 29.10
C THR A 56 21.26 -34.92 28.37
N VAL A 57 20.74 -33.71 28.61
CA VAL A 57 21.30 -32.45 28.11
C VAL A 57 22.69 -32.17 28.68
N ALA A 58 22.92 -32.41 29.96
CA ALA A 58 24.23 -32.22 30.59
C ALA A 58 25.32 -33.11 29.94
N PHE A 59 24.99 -34.34 29.54
CA PHE A 59 25.91 -35.17 28.76
C PHE A 59 26.23 -34.55 27.39
N LEU A 60 25.24 -34.01 26.67
CA LEU A 60 25.47 -33.34 25.39
C LEU A 60 26.40 -32.13 25.54
N ILE A 61 26.18 -31.31 26.57
CA ILE A 61 27.04 -30.16 26.87
C ILE A 61 28.46 -30.62 27.21
N LEU A 62 28.63 -31.66 28.03
CA LEU A 62 29.94 -32.20 28.39
C LEU A 62 30.69 -32.74 27.16
N HIS A 63 30.00 -33.44 26.26
CA HIS A 63 30.57 -33.89 24.99
C HIS A 63 31.07 -32.70 24.15
N SER A 64 30.28 -31.62 24.10
CA SER A 64 30.66 -30.42 23.37
C SER A 64 31.84 -29.68 24.00
N GLN A 65 31.89 -29.55 25.33
CA GLN A 65 33.01 -28.90 26.03
C GLN A 65 34.33 -29.64 25.86
N ARG A 66 34.26 -30.96 25.67
CA ARG A 66 35.43 -31.83 25.47
C ARG A 66 35.77 -32.06 24.00
N ASN A 67 35.01 -31.49 23.06
CA ASN A 67 35.18 -31.71 21.62
C ASN A 67 35.18 -33.22 21.24
N VAL A 68 34.32 -34.01 21.88
CA VAL A 68 34.17 -35.45 21.64
C VAL A 68 32.93 -35.72 20.79
N SER A 69 33.01 -36.69 19.87
CA SER A 69 31.89 -37.06 18.99
C SER A 69 30.61 -37.43 19.76
N ILE A 70 29.50 -36.82 19.35
CA ILE A 70 28.14 -36.97 19.87
C ILE A 70 27.36 -38.00 19.05
N THR A 71 27.82 -38.41 17.86
CA THR A 71 27.03 -39.17 16.87
C THR A 71 26.25 -40.36 17.44
N ALA A 72 26.92 -41.25 18.18
CA ALA A 72 26.29 -42.45 18.74
C ALA A 72 25.24 -42.15 19.82
N TYR A 73 25.50 -41.13 20.64
CA TYR A 73 24.58 -40.72 21.72
C TYR A 73 23.40 -39.89 21.16
N GLY A 74 23.67 -39.00 20.20
CA GLY A 74 22.69 -38.14 19.54
C GLY A 74 21.70 -38.91 18.67
N THR A 75 22.15 -39.90 17.89
CA THR A 75 21.25 -40.78 17.11
C THR A 75 20.26 -41.52 18.00
N ALA A 76 20.75 -42.12 19.08
CA ALA A 76 19.91 -42.85 20.02
C ALA A 76 18.92 -41.93 20.80
N LEU A 77 19.21 -40.64 20.87
CA LEU A 77 18.38 -39.61 21.48
C LEU A 77 17.34 -39.03 20.51
N LEU A 78 17.68 -38.94 19.22
CA LEU A 78 16.77 -38.45 18.19
C LEU A 78 15.49 -39.31 18.08
N ASP A 79 15.64 -40.64 18.20
CA ASP A 79 14.51 -41.58 18.24
C ASP A 79 13.56 -41.28 19.41
N THR A 80 14.12 -40.93 20.57
CA THR A 80 13.32 -40.58 21.75
C THR A 80 12.60 -39.25 21.54
N LEU A 81 13.31 -38.22 21.07
CA LEU A 81 12.76 -36.87 20.84
C LEU A 81 11.56 -36.85 19.89
N ASN A 82 11.55 -37.67 18.85
CA ASN A 82 10.44 -37.74 17.90
C ASN A 82 9.12 -38.25 18.54
N THR A 83 9.19 -38.86 19.73
CA THR A 83 8.03 -39.44 20.44
C THR A 83 7.69 -38.74 21.76
N THR A 84 8.48 -37.75 22.18
CA THR A 84 8.38 -37.06 23.48
C THR A 84 7.32 -35.96 23.49
N SER A 85 6.72 -35.69 24.66
CA SER A 85 5.81 -34.56 24.88
C SER A 85 6.51 -33.19 24.88
N GLN A 86 5.79 -32.16 24.43
CA GLN A 86 6.29 -30.78 24.22
C GLN A 86 6.99 -30.14 25.45
N GLU A 87 6.52 -30.43 26.67
CA GLU A 87 7.05 -29.83 27.91
C GLU A 87 8.52 -30.17 28.21
N TYR A 88 9.05 -31.24 27.62
CA TYR A 88 10.45 -31.65 27.82
C TYR A 88 11.35 -31.28 26.65
N ILE A 89 10.76 -30.88 25.52
CA ILE A 89 11.51 -30.35 24.37
C ILE A 89 12.10 -28.98 24.73
N THR A 90 11.46 -28.18 25.58
CA THR A 90 12.00 -26.89 26.06
C THR A 90 13.31 -27.06 26.85
N VAL A 91 13.37 -28.03 27.77
CA VAL A 91 14.59 -28.36 28.53
C VAL A 91 15.71 -28.81 27.60
N TYR A 92 15.38 -29.55 26.54
CA TYR A 92 16.33 -29.95 25.51
C TYR A 92 16.84 -28.74 24.69
N LEU A 93 15.97 -27.81 24.34
CA LEU A 93 16.29 -26.62 23.56
C LEU A 93 17.25 -25.67 24.30
N ASP A 94 17.04 -25.46 25.60
CA ASP A 94 17.96 -24.67 26.45
C ASP A 94 19.39 -25.23 26.38
N GLY A 95 19.51 -26.55 26.47
CA GLY A 95 20.77 -27.26 26.34
C GLY A 95 21.38 -27.24 24.94
N LEU A 96 20.54 -27.30 23.91
CA LEU A 96 20.97 -27.32 22.52
C LEU A 96 21.73 -26.04 22.16
N LYS A 97 21.30 -24.88 22.65
CA LYS A 97 22.02 -23.62 22.49
C LYS A 97 23.43 -23.70 23.07
N GLU A 98 23.59 -24.24 24.28
CA GLU A 98 24.88 -24.38 24.94
C GLU A 98 25.82 -25.33 24.18
N VAL A 99 25.32 -26.45 23.68
CA VAL A 99 26.08 -27.38 22.83
C VAL A 99 26.69 -26.65 21.64
N PHE A 100 25.88 -25.88 20.90
CA PHE A 100 26.40 -25.15 19.76
C PHE A 100 27.26 -23.94 20.15
N VAL A 101 27.16 -23.39 21.37
CA VAL A 101 28.07 -22.34 21.85
C VAL A 101 29.44 -22.92 22.16
N PHE A 102 29.51 -24.01 22.93
CA PHE A 102 30.76 -24.63 23.37
C PHE A 102 31.53 -25.36 22.27
N SER A 103 30.86 -25.82 21.21
CA SER A 103 31.54 -26.56 20.14
C SER A 103 32.44 -25.66 19.29
N GLU A 104 33.73 -25.99 19.18
CA GLU A 104 34.69 -25.28 18.30
C GLU A 104 34.47 -25.61 16.82
N SER A 105 34.10 -26.87 16.51
CA SER A 105 33.80 -27.36 15.16
C SER A 105 32.42 -28.02 15.11
N LEU A 106 31.80 -28.04 13.92
CA LEU A 106 30.53 -28.70 13.63
C LEU A 106 30.68 -30.16 13.16
N THR A 107 31.86 -30.76 13.37
CA THR A 107 32.23 -32.12 12.93
C THR A 107 32.23 -33.14 14.08
N TYR A 108 31.52 -32.85 15.17
CA TYR A 108 31.43 -33.73 16.35
C TYR A 108 30.06 -34.41 16.43
N GLY A 109 29.37 -34.62 15.32
CA GLY A 109 28.08 -35.31 15.31
C GLY A 109 26.86 -34.47 15.65
N GLN A 110 26.99 -33.13 15.68
CA GLN A 110 25.86 -32.24 16.00
C GLN A 110 24.69 -32.34 15.01
N HIS A 111 24.93 -32.84 13.79
CA HIS A 111 23.88 -33.14 12.80
C HIS A 111 22.82 -34.13 13.32
N THR A 112 23.18 -34.99 14.28
CA THR A 112 22.27 -35.99 14.87
C THR A 112 21.26 -35.40 15.86
N LEU A 113 21.43 -34.14 16.26
CA LEU A 113 20.58 -33.46 17.25
C LEU A 113 19.34 -32.82 16.61
N ILE A 114 19.28 -32.75 15.28
CA ILE A 114 18.23 -32.07 14.51
C ILE A 114 17.46 -33.11 13.70
N GLY A 115 16.13 -33.14 13.83
CA GLY A 115 15.27 -34.01 13.04
C GLY A 115 13.82 -33.55 13.01
N SER A 116 12.91 -34.45 12.65
CA SER A 116 11.49 -34.15 12.42
C SER A 116 10.75 -33.60 13.63
N TRP A 117 11.24 -33.84 14.84
CA TRP A 117 10.71 -33.25 16.08
C TRP A 117 10.69 -31.71 16.00
N LEU A 118 11.63 -31.08 15.31
CA LEU A 118 11.73 -29.62 15.18
C LEU A 118 10.56 -29.06 14.36
N GLU A 119 10.25 -29.68 13.22
CA GLU A 119 9.10 -29.31 12.39
C GLU A 119 7.79 -29.51 13.18
N ASN A 120 7.63 -30.68 13.80
CA ASN A 120 6.45 -30.99 14.59
C ASN A 120 6.26 -30.01 15.74
N TYR A 121 7.33 -29.66 16.46
CA TYR A 121 7.28 -28.71 17.57
C TYR A 121 6.86 -27.31 17.12
N LEU A 122 7.48 -26.80 16.05
CA LEU A 122 7.18 -25.47 15.50
C LEU A 122 5.79 -25.38 14.87
N LEU A 123 5.24 -26.49 14.36
CA LEU A 123 3.89 -26.55 13.80
C LEU A 123 2.79 -26.81 14.86
N SER A 124 3.12 -27.49 15.96
CA SER A 124 2.14 -28.00 16.94
C SER A 124 1.93 -27.14 18.19
N THR A 125 2.75 -26.11 18.45
CA THR A 125 2.72 -25.39 19.75
C THR A 125 2.42 -23.89 19.66
N ILE A 126 1.50 -23.48 20.53
CA ILE A 126 0.97 -22.14 20.82
C ILE A 126 1.78 -21.54 21.99
N LYS A 127 2.67 -20.57 21.70
CA LYS A 127 3.07 -19.39 22.50
C LYS A 127 4.19 -18.65 21.73
N PRO A 128 4.08 -17.33 21.46
CA PRO A 128 5.05 -16.61 20.63
C PRO A 128 6.43 -16.41 21.27
N LEU A 129 6.52 -16.45 22.61
CA LEU A 129 7.75 -16.19 23.36
C LEU A 129 8.78 -17.32 23.22
N ASP A 130 8.35 -18.58 23.37
CA ASP A 130 9.23 -19.76 23.30
C ASP A 130 9.76 -20.02 21.88
N ASN A 131 9.02 -19.56 20.86
CA ASN A 131 9.47 -19.64 19.47
C ASN A 131 10.71 -18.76 19.22
N ASN A 132 10.83 -17.61 19.89
CA ASN A 132 11.92 -16.69 19.62
C ASN A 132 13.28 -17.23 20.09
N GLU A 133 13.36 -17.89 21.24
CA GLU A 133 14.62 -18.45 21.74
C GLU A 133 15.15 -19.59 20.87
N ILE A 134 14.26 -20.42 20.34
CA ILE A 134 14.59 -21.48 19.39
C ILE A 134 15.10 -20.88 18.09
N LEU A 135 14.38 -19.89 17.55
CA LEU A 135 14.77 -19.23 16.31
C LEU A 135 16.12 -18.49 16.46
N GLN A 136 16.40 -17.91 17.62
CA GLN A 136 17.73 -17.35 17.95
C GLN A 136 18.82 -18.42 17.98
N THR A 137 18.52 -19.58 18.55
CA THR A 137 19.46 -20.71 18.57
C THR A 137 19.73 -21.23 17.17
N VAL A 138 18.71 -21.32 16.32
CA VAL A 138 18.85 -21.66 14.90
C VAL A 138 19.72 -20.64 14.17
N LEU A 139 19.53 -19.35 14.39
CA LEU A 139 20.38 -18.31 13.80
C LEU A 139 21.85 -18.49 14.18
N LEU A 140 22.15 -18.77 15.45
CA LEU A 140 23.51 -19.04 15.91
C LEU A 140 24.14 -20.23 15.18
N ILE A 141 23.37 -21.31 14.95
CA ILE A 141 23.82 -22.48 14.20
C ILE A 141 24.11 -22.12 12.74
N LEU A 142 23.22 -21.34 12.11
CA LEU A 142 23.40 -20.89 10.73
C LEU A 142 24.61 -19.96 10.57
N GLU A 143 24.89 -19.10 11.54
CA GLU A 143 26.11 -18.27 11.54
C GLU A 143 27.39 -19.11 11.61
N LYS A 144 27.41 -20.17 12.43
CA LYS A 144 28.54 -21.11 12.49
C LYS A 144 28.69 -21.89 11.18
N LEU A 145 27.58 -22.34 10.57
CA LEU A 145 27.57 -22.99 9.26
C LEU A 145 28.13 -22.08 8.16
N LYS A 146 27.73 -20.79 8.18
CA LYS A 146 28.23 -19.78 7.25
C LYS A 146 29.74 -19.61 7.35
N LYS A 147 30.29 -19.50 8.56
CA LYS A 147 31.74 -19.40 8.79
C LYS A 147 32.47 -20.64 8.26
N ALA A 148 32.00 -21.82 8.64
CA ALA A 148 32.59 -23.09 8.20
C ALA A 148 32.56 -23.27 6.67
N GLY A 149 31.49 -22.80 6.01
CA GLY A 149 31.39 -22.84 4.55
C GLY A 149 32.29 -21.84 3.83
N ASN A 150 32.49 -20.64 4.38
CA ASN A 150 33.35 -19.61 3.78
C ASN A 150 34.83 -20.04 3.74
N ASP A 151 35.25 -20.87 4.70
CA ASP A 151 36.61 -21.41 4.76
C ASP A 151 36.87 -22.50 3.70
N GLN A 152 35.83 -22.94 2.98
CA GLN A 152 35.91 -24.00 1.97
C GLN A 152 35.65 -23.51 0.55
N SER A 153 36.55 -23.86 -0.37
CA SER A 153 36.46 -23.53 -1.78
C SER A 153 35.72 -24.58 -2.63
N MET A 154 35.54 -25.79 -2.10
CA MET A 154 34.91 -26.92 -2.78
C MET A 154 33.59 -27.30 -2.11
N PRO A 155 32.63 -27.86 -2.86
CA PRO A 155 31.39 -28.38 -2.30
C PRO A 155 31.69 -29.47 -1.26
N PHE A 156 30.98 -29.42 -0.14
CA PHE A 156 31.00 -30.51 0.82
C PHE A 156 30.47 -31.80 0.17
N SER A 157 31.06 -32.94 0.51
CA SER A 157 30.46 -34.24 0.15
C SER A 157 29.13 -34.43 0.87
N ASN A 158 28.24 -35.24 0.29
CA ASN A 158 26.95 -35.56 0.93
C ASN A 158 27.11 -36.29 2.28
N GLU A 159 28.29 -36.87 2.53
CA GLU A 159 28.65 -37.56 3.77
C GLU A 159 29.23 -36.60 4.83
N ASN A 160 29.49 -35.34 4.47
CA ASN A 160 30.05 -34.37 5.38
C ASN A 160 29.01 -33.95 6.44
N GLU A 161 29.37 -34.06 7.72
CA GLU A 161 28.48 -33.73 8.84
C GLU A 161 27.93 -32.29 8.78
N ILE A 162 28.72 -31.34 8.28
CA ILE A 162 28.34 -29.93 8.14
C ILE A 162 27.23 -29.78 7.09
N PHE A 163 27.34 -30.51 5.98
CA PHE A 163 26.33 -30.54 4.92
C PHE A 163 25.05 -31.24 5.38
N ILE A 164 25.16 -32.36 6.10
CA ILE A 164 24.02 -33.09 6.67
C ILE A 164 23.26 -32.22 7.68
N LEU A 165 23.98 -31.48 8.53
CA LEU A 165 23.38 -30.52 9.48
C LEU A 165 22.60 -29.42 8.74
N TYR A 166 23.20 -28.81 7.71
CA TYR A 166 22.51 -27.81 6.89
C TYR A 166 21.25 -28.38 6.21
N ASN A 167 21.35 -29.55 5.57
CA ASN A 167 20.22 -30.17 4.88
C ASN A 167 19.08 -30.54 5.85
N SER A 168 19.43 -31.00 7.06
CA SER A 168 18.46 -31.32 8.11
C SER A 168 17.74 -30.06 8.62
N LEU A 169 18.46 -28.96 8.83
CA LEU A 169 17.86 -27.67 9.15
C LEU A 169 16.96 -27.17 8.02
N TYR A 170 17.45 -27.22 6.78
CA TYR A 170 16.73 -26.76 5.60
C TYR A 170 15.39 -27.49 5.43
N ASN A 171 15.38 -28.82 5.48
CA ASN A 171 14.17 -29.61 5.25
C ASN A 171 13.14 -29.45 6.38
N ASN A 172 13.58 -29.39 7.63
CA ASN A 172 12.67 -29.32 8.79
C ASN A 172 12.18 -27.89 9.11
N LEU A 173 12.97 -26.84 8.82
CA LEU A 173 12.59 -25.45 9.15
C LEU A 173 11.94 -24.69 8.00
N LEU A 174 12.30 -24.98 6.75
CA LEU A 174 11.80 -24.21 5.61
C LEU A 174 10.26 -24.23 5.50
N PRO A 175 9.54 -25.36 5.71
CA PRO A 175 8.08 -25.37 5.67
C PRO A 175 7.45 -24.41 6.71
N PHE A 176 7.99 -24.39 7.93
CA PHE A 176 7.57 -23.48 8.99
C PHE A 176 7.81 -22.02 8.59
N ILE A 177 9.01 -21.67 8.13
CA ILE A 177 9.36 -20.30 7.72
C ILE A 177 8.42 -19.81 6.61
N LYS A 178 8.20 -20.64 5.59
CA LYS A 178 7.31 -20.30 4.46
C LYS A 178 5.88 -20.01 4.93
N LYS A 179 5.36 -20.80 5.89
CA LYS A 179 4.03 -20.60 6.47
C LYS A 179 3.97 -19.35 7.36
N SER A 180 5.00 -19.14 8.18
CA SER A 180 5.07 -18.01 9.12
C SER A 180 5.22 -16.67 8.41
N CYS A 181 5.94 -16.59 7.29
CA CYS A 181 6.05 -15.35 6.50
C CYS A 181 4.73 -14.88 5.86
N LEU A 182 3.75 -15.76 5.72
CA LEU A 182 2.40 -15.44 5.22
C LEU A 182 1.45 -15.04 6.36
N SER A 183 1.86 -15.23 7.62
CA SER A 183 1.10 -14.80 8.79
C SER A 183 1.28 -13.32 9.06
N ALA A 184 0.23 -12.66 9.56
CA ALA A 184 0.24 -11.23 9.85
C ALA A 184 1.03 -10.89 11.14
N ASP A 185 1.16 -11.84 12.07
CA ASP A 185 1.77 -11.66 13.39
C ASP A 185 3.01 -12.56 13.51
N CYS A 186 4.06 -12.19 12.78
CA CYS A 186 5.29 -12.97 12.68
C CYS A 186 6.51 -12.13 13.08
N ASP A 187 7.40 -12.72 13.87
CA ASP A 187 8.59 -12.05 14.38
C ASP A 187 9.66 -11.86 13.30
N THR A 188 10.43 -10.77 13.43
CA THR A 188 11.46 -10.37 12.47
C THR A 188 12.60 -11.39 12.33
N ILE A 189 12.79 -12.23 13.34
CA ILE A 189 13.81 -13.30 13.37
C ILE A 189 13.58 -14.30 12.23
N VAL A 190 12.33 -14.54 11.84
CA VAL A 190 11.99 -15.43 10.71
C VAL A 190 12.58 -14.92 9.40
N ALA A 191 12.61 -13.59 9.20
CA ALA A 191 13.24 -12.99 8.02
C ALA A 191 14.77 -13.13 8.05
N ASP A 192 15.38 -13.03 9.23
CA ASP A 192 16.83 -13.23 9.40
C ASP A 192 17.24 -14.67 9.08
N ILE A 193 16.46 -15.66 9.54
CA ILE A 193 16.71 -17.08 9.24
C ILE A 193 16.54 -17.35 7.74
N ALA A 194 15.47 -16.81 7.13
CA ALA A 194 15.26 -16.91 5.69
C ALA A 194 16.45 -16.32 4.89
N ALA A 195 16.95 -15.15 5.30
CA ALA A 195 18.11 -14.53 4.67
C ALA A 195 19.37 -15.38 4.87
N ALA A 196 19.60 -15.92 6.07
CA ALA A 196 20.73 -16.78 6.36
C ALA A 196 20.74 -18.05 5.51
N PHE A 197 19.59 -18.70 5.31
CA PHE A 197 19.47 -19.83 4.37
C PHE A 197 19.84 -19.43 2.93
N THR A 198 19.35 -18.28 2.45
CA THR A 198 19.70 -17.80 1.10
C THR A 198 21.21 -17.50 0.99
N ILE A 199 21.82 -16.87 2.00
CA ILE A 199 23.25 -16.56 2.03
C ILE A 199 24.09 -17.86 2.01
N ILE A 200 23.77 -18.83 2.87
CA ILE A 200 24.49 -20.11 2.96
C ILE A 200 24.36 -20.90 1.66
N SER A 201 23.15 -20.94 1.06
CA SER A 201 22.93 -21.59 -0.24
C SER A 201 23.68 -20.91 -1.41
N SER A 202 24.25 -19.73 -1.18
CA SER A 202 25.06 -19.02 -2.18
C SER A 202 26.56 -19.32 -2.06
N ILE A 203 26.97 -19.96 -0.97
CA ILE A 203 28.34 -20.44 -0.78
C ILE A 203 28.50 -21.74 -1.58
N PRO A 204 29.55 -21.88 -2.43
CA PRO A 204 29.76 -23.09 -3.25
C PRO A 204 29.85 -24.40 -2.46
N ALA A 205 30.18 -24.30 -1.17
CA ALA A 205 30.25 -25.42 -0.23
C ALA A 205 28.90 -26.16 -0.06
N PHE A 206 27.77 -25.47 -0.27
CA PHE A 206 26.41 -25.98 -0.03
C PHE A 206 25.58 -26.10 -1.33
N SER A 207 24.28 -26.38 -1.20
CA SER A 207 23.33 -26.55 -2.30
C SER A 207 23.00 -25.24 -3.02
N ASP A 208 22.91 -25.24 -4.36
CA ASP A 208 22.52 -24.07 -5.17
C ASP A 208 21.00 -23.83 -5.21
N THR A 209 20.36 -23.68 -4.04
CA THR A 209 18.91 -23.40 -3.91
C THR A 209 18.57 -21.91 -3.82
N LYS A 210 19.58 -21.04 -3.91
CA LYS A 210 19.46 -19.58 -3.71
C LYS A 210 18.38 -18.93 -4.58
N VAL A 211 18.25 -19.35 -5.85
CA VAL A 211 17.25 -18.81 -6.78
C VAL A 211 15.82 -19.15 -6.35
N MET A 212 15.59 -20.37 -5.88
CA MET A 212 14.27 -20.80 -5.42
C MET A 212 13.85 -20.05 -4.14
N LEU A 213 14.78 -19.88 -3.20
CA LEU A 213 14.54 -19.12 -1.98
C LEU A 213 14.29 -17.65 -2.29
N PHE A 214 15.11 -17.04 -3.14
CA PHE A 214 14.94 -15.67 -3.59
C PHE A 214 13.57 -15.44 -4.25
N ASN A 215 13.19 -16.31 -5.19
CA ASN A 215 11.88 -16.22 -5.85
C ASN A 215 10.73 -16.37 -4.85
N PHE A 216 10.84 -17.28 -3.88
CA PHE A 216 9.81 -17.44 -2.86
C PHE A 216 9.67 -16.18 -1.98
N PHE A 217 10.79 -15.63 -1.47
CA PHE A 217 10.72 -14.54 -0.49
C PHE A 217 10.54 -13.14 -1.11
N VAL A 218 10.92 -12.95 -2.38
CA VAL A 218 10.88 -11.63 -3.04
C VAL A 218 9.71 -11.51 -4.03
N VAL A 219 9.41 -12.58 -4.79
CA VAL A 219 8.37 -12.53 -5.83
C VAL A 219 6.97 -12.84 -5.27
N ASN A 220 6.89 -13.56 -4.15
CA ASN A 220 5.61 -13.88 -3.53
C ASN A 220 4.98 -12.65 -2.87
N GLN A 221 3.80 -12.27 -3.36
CA GLN A 221 3.09 -11.05 -2.99
C GLN A 221 2.36 -11.15 -1.65
N GLY A 222 2.26 -12.35 -1.07
CA GLY A 222 1.59 -12.57 0.22
C GLY A 222 2.46 -12.30 1.45
N ILE A 223 3.74 -11.98 1.26
CA ILE A 223 4.70 -11.82 2.36
C ILE A 223 4.53 -10.46 3.03
N ASN A 224 4.60 -10.44 4.36
CA ASN A 224 4.58 -9.21 5.14
C ASN A 224 5.74 -8.27 4.75
N ILE A 225 5.42 -7.01 4.47
CA ILE A 225 6.39 -6.00 4.02
C ILE A 225 7.54 -5.79 5.00
N LYS A 226 7.28 -5.89 6.31
CA LYS A 226 8.34 -5.76 7.33
C LYS A 226 9.37 -6.90 7.21
N LEU A 227 8.90 -8.12 7.00
CA LEU A 227 9.77 -9.29 6.81
C LEU A 227 10.52 -9.21 5.48
N LEU A 228 9.85 -8.77 4.42
CA LEU A 228 10.46 -8.56 3.10
C LEU A 228 11.62 -7.55 3.18
N ASN A 229 11.41 -6.41 3.84
CA ASN A 229 12.45 -5.38 4.00
C ASN A 229 13.66 -5.90 4.76
N ARG A 230 13.43 -6.61 5.87
CA ARG A 230 14.51 -7.17 6.67
C ARG A 230 15.29 -8.24 5.92
N TYR A 231 14.59 -9.14 5.23
CA TYR A 231 15.19 -10.16 4.37
C TYR A 231 16.05 -9.54 3.27
N LEU A 232 15.51 -8.56 2.53
CA LEU A 232 16.24 -7.86 1.46
C LEU A 232 17.46 -7.10 2.00
N SER A 233 17.31 -6.37 3.11
CA SER A 233 18.44 -5.62 3.70
C SER A 233 19.60 -6.55 4.08
N SER A 234 19.30 -7.71 4.69
CA SER A 234 20.33 -8.69 5.06
C SER A 234 21.04 -9.29 3.85
N ILE A 235 20.32 -9.59 2.78
CA ILE A 235 20.90 -10.16 1.55
C ILE A 235 21.73 -9.13 0.77
N ILE A 236 21.28 -7.86 0.74
CA ILE A 236 22.00 -6.76 0.09
C ILE A 236 23.34 -6.53 0.79
N LYS A 237 23.36 -6.47 2.13
CA LYS A 237 24.60 -6.24 2.92
C LYS A 237 25.68 -7.29 2.66
N GLU A 238 25.26 -8.51 2.37
CA GLU A 238 26.15 -9.66 2.12
C GLU A 238 26.49 -9.84 0.62
N ASN A 239 26.06 -8.90 -0.25
CA ASN A 239 26.32 -8.90 -1.70
C ASN A 239 25.92 -10.19 -2.44
N VAL A 240 25.01 -10.98 -1.88
CA VAL A 240 24.58 -12.28 -2.44
C VAL A 240 23.86 -12.11 -3.79
N ILE A 241 23.24 -10.95 -4.01
CA ILE A 241 22.42 -10.65 -5.19
C ILE A 241 23.23 -10.70 -6.49
N ALA A 242 24.52 -10.35 -6.46
CA ALA A 242 25.39 -10.45 -7.64
C ALA A 242 25.62 -11.91 -8.08
N ASN A 243 25.52 -12.86 -7.15
CA ASN A 243 25.80 -14.27 -7.36
C ASN A 243 24.55 -15.09 -7.74
N VAL A 244 23.35 -14.50 -7.68
CA VAL A 244 22.11 -15.12 -8.14
C VAL A 244 22.12 -15.08 -9.68
N HIS A 245 22.45 -16.20 -10.32
CA HIS A 245 22.44 -16.33 -11.80
C HIS A 245 21.15 -15.75 -12.39
N GLY A 246 21.27 -14.65 -13.13
CA GLY A 246 20.13 -13.92 -13.70
C GLY A 246 19.49 -12.93 -12.73
N PHE A 247 20.24 -11.89 -12.34
CA PHE A 247 19.73 -10.73 -11.61
C PHE A 247 18.40 -10.25 -12.19
N ASN A 248 17.29 -10.57 -11.53
CA ASN A 248 15.99 -10.08 -11.94
C ASN A 248 15.79 -8.68 -11.35
N SER A 249 16.44 -7.68 -11.96
CA SER A 249 16.35 -6.26 -11.57
C SER A 249 14.90 -5.84 -11.36
N LEU A 250 14.01 -6.33 -12.22
CA LEU A 250 12.59 -6.07 -12.15
C LEU A 250 11.94 -6.60 -10.87
N ALA A 251 12.32 -7.79 -10.38
CA ALA A 251 11.78 -8.35 -9.14
C ALA A 251 12.18 -7.50 -7.92
N LEU A 252 13.42 -6.99 -7.90
CA LEU A 252 13.90 -6.11 -6.84
C LEU A 252 13.24 -4.73 -6.87
N ILE A 253 13.08 -4.15 -8.07
CA ILE A 253 12.34 -2.90 -8.26
C ILE A 253 10.88 -3.08 -7.77
N LYS A 254 10.23 -4.20 -8.13
CA LYS A 254 8.87 -4.52 -7.66
C LYS A 254 8.78 -4.64 -6.15
N ALA A 255 9.72 -5.36 -5.53
CA ALA A 255 9.74 -5.56 -4.08
C ALA A 255 9.99 -4.24 -3.34
N TRP A 256 10.90 -3.39 -3.85
CA TRP A 256 11.14 -2.05 -3.34
C TRP A 256 9.92 -1.14 -3.51
N LEU A 257 9.26 -1.15 -4.68
CA LEU A 257 8.03 -0.39 -4.91
C LEU A 257 6.91 -0.83 -3.97
N HIS A 258 6.73 -2.14 -3.80
CA HIS A 258 5.73 -2.68 -2.87
C HIS A 258 6.00 -2.22 -1.43
N SER A 259 7.25 -2.27 -0.97
CA SER A 259 7.58 -1.86 0.39
C SER A 259 7.47 -0.36 0.61
N SER A 260 7.96 0.44 -0.34
CA SER A 260 7.92 1.91 -0.28
C SER A 260 6.53 2.53 -0.30
N MET A 261 5.51 1.81 -0.82
CA MET A 261 4.12 2.29 -0.80
C MET A 261 3.55 2.45 0.61
N LEU A 262 4.06 1.73 1.62
CA LEU A 262 3.50 1.74 2.98
C LEU A 262 4.42 2.27 4.07
N ILE A 263 5.68 2.52 3.75
CA ILE A 263 6.63 3.02 4.74
C ILE A 263 6.28 4.48 5.04
N THR A 264 5.92 4.73 6.30
CA THR A 264 5.66 6.07 6.85
C THR A 264 6.92 6.69 7.45
N ASN A 265 7.91 5.87 7.84
CA ASN A 265 9.16 6.32 8.44
C ASN A 265 10.37 5.82 7.65
N TRP A 266 10.91 6.66 6.79
CA TRP A 266 12.05 6.35 5.90
C TRP A 266 13.41 6.31 6.61
N THR A 267 13.46 6.66 7.90
CA THR A 267 14.72 6.66 8.69
C THR A 267 15.17 5.27 9.14
N PHE A 268 14.36 4.23 8.90
CA PHE A 268 14.78 2.86 9.18
C PHE A 268 15.89 2.42 8.23
N ASN A 269 17.06 2.08 8.80
CA ASN A 269 18.26 1.64 8.08
C ASN A 269 18.00 0.59 6.98
N GLU A 270 17.06 -0.34 7.21
CA GLU A 270 16.70 -1.38 6.25
C GLU A 270 16.18 -0.79 4.93
N THR A 271 15.32 0.24 5.00
CA THR A 271 14.71 0.87 3.82
C THR A 271 15.72 1.70 3.04
N MET A 272 16.62 2.38 3.75
CA MET A 272 17.70 3.16 3.13
C MET A 272 18.66 2.24 2.36
N THR A 273 19.05 1.11 2.95
CA THR A 273 19.94 0.14 2.27
C THR A 273 19.33 -0.41 0.98
N ILE A 274 18.03 -0.69 0.97
CA ILE A 274 17.34 -1.14 -0.24
C ILE A 274 17.26 -0.02 -1.28
N THR A 275 16.94 1.20 -0.86
CA THR A 275 16.81 2.36 -1.76
C THR A 275 18.15 2.72 -2.42
N GLN A 276 19.25 2.70 -1.66
CA GLN A 276 20.61 2.87 -2.19
C GLN A 276 21.04 1.75 -3.13
N PHE A 277 20.56 0.52 -2.92
CA PHE A 277 20.84 -0.55 -3.86
C PHE A 277 20.06 -0.37 -5.16
N VAL A 278 18.78 0.00 -5.06
CA VAL A 278 17.91 0.22 -6.23
C VAL A 278 18.33 1.45 -7.04
N SER A 279 18.82 2.52 -6.42
CA SER A 279 19.37 3.70 -7.12
C SER A 279 20.54 3.34 -8.04
N ASN A 280 21.32 2.32 -7.67
CA ASN A 280 22.47 1.86 -8.43
C ASN A 280 22.13 0.92 -9.61
N ILE A 281 20.89 0.42 -9.69
CA ILE A 281 20.44 -0.38 -10.84
C ILE A 281 20.46 0.51 -12.08
N SER A 282 21.12 0.07 -13.16
CA SER A 282 21.32 0.87 -14.39
C SER A 282 20.03 1.48 -14.92
N GLU A 283 18.94 0.71 -14.95
CA GLU A 283 17.62 1.15 -15.38
C GLU A 283 17.06 2.31 -14.55
N ILE A 284 17.22 2.27 -13.22
CA ILE A 284 16.77 3.32 -12.32
C ILE A 284 17.73 4.51 -12.39
N LYS A 285 19.04 4.27 -12.40
CA LYS A 285 20.05 5.31 -12.54
C LYS A 285 19.85 6.13 -13.81
N GLU A 286 19.52 5.47 -14.92
CA GLU A 286 19.12 6.13 -16.15
C GLU A 286 17.92 7.04 -15.93
N LEU A 287 16.88 6.64 -15.19
CA LEU A 287 15.70 7.47 -14.90
C LEU A 287 16.02 8.80 -14.20
N PHE A 288 17.12 8.89 -13.46
CA PHE A 288 17.49 10.09 -12.72
C PHE A 288 18.55 10.95 -13.42
N THR A 289 19.15 10.50 -14.54
CA THR A 289 20.10 11.33 -15.29
C THR A 289 19.44 12.64 -15.72
N ASN A 290 20.01 13.77 -15.30
CA ASN A 290 19.56 15.14 -15.57
C ASN A 290 18.30 15.62 -14.81
N SER A 291 17.81 14.88 -13.81
CA SER A 291 16.58 15.23 -13.07
C SER A 291 16.81 16.20 -11.90
N GLY A 292 18.07 16.45 -11.50
CA GLY A 292 18.43 17.33 -10.38
C GLY A 292 18.07 16.80 -8.98
N ASN A 293 17.34 15.67 -8.91
CA ASN A 293 16.92 15.02 -7.68
C ASN A 293 17.52 13.62 -7.59
N ASP A 294 18.06 13.25 -6.42
CA ASP A 294 18.58 11.91 -6.17
C ASP A 294 17.62 11.10 -5.29
N LEU A 295 17.50 9.81 -5.59
CA LEU A 295 16.66 8.90 -4.81
C LEU A 295 17.17 8.74 -3.37
N GLU A 296 18.49 8.79 -3.18
CA GLU A 296 19.15 8.55 -1.89
C GLU A 296 18.99 9.69 -0.89
N THR A 297 18.88 10.93 -1.35
CA THR A 297 18.74 12.11 -0.48
C THR A 297 17.28 12.54 -0.29
N SER A 298 16.36 11.87 -0.98
CA SER A 298 14.94 12.20 -0.96
C SER A 298 14.26 11.85 0.37
N VAL A 299 13.36 12.74 0.80
CA VAL A 299 12.50 12.51 1.99
C VAL A 299 11.48 11.38 1.72
N ASP A 300 11.05 11.25 0.46
CA ASP A 300 10.11 10.22 0.01
C ASP A 300 10.54 9.64 -1.35
N PRO A 301 11.39 8.59 -1.34
CA PRO A 301 11.89 7.94 -2.55
C PRO A 301 10.81 7.48 -3.52
N PHE A 302 9.62 7.09 -3.03
CA PHE A 302 8.54 6.68 -3.92
C PHE A 302 8.00 7.86 -4.72
N ILE A 303 7.72 8.98 -4.05
CA ILE A 303 7.21 10.19 -4.72
C ILE A 303 8.26 10.74 -5.68
N THR A 304 9.53 10.79 -5.27
CA THR A 304 10.63 11.25 -6.13
C THR A 304 10.78 10.36 -7.37
N PHE A 305 10.60 9.04 -7.25
CA PHE A 305 10.56 8.14 -8.40
C PHE A 305 9.40 8.44 -9.37
N LEU A 306 8.19 8.70 -8.84
CA LEU A 306 7.05 9.10 -9.68
C LEU A 306 7.28 10.44 -10.39
N ASP A 307 7.88 11.41 -9.71
CA ASP A 307 8.21 12.71 -10.28
C ASP A 307 9.23 12.57 -11.42
N SER A 308 10.27 11.76 -11.24
CA SER A 308 11.25 11.49 -12.30
C SER A 308 10.63 10.78 -13.51
N LEU A 309 9.72 9.83 -13.30
CA LEU A 309 8.95 9.23 -14.40
C LEU A 309 8.12 10.28 -15.16
N ASN A 310 7.45 11.18 -14.45
CA ASN A 310 6.66 12.24 -15.07
C ASN A 310 7.55 13.23 -15.86
N ILE A 311 8.66 13.70 -15.29
CA ILE A 311 9.61 14.60 -15.96
C ILE A 311 10.11 13.98 -17.27
N LYS A 312 10.55 12.72 -17.23
CA LYS A 312 11.00 12.01 -18.44
C LYS A 312 9.90 11.82 -19.47
N TYR A 313 8.68 11.50 -19.04
CA TYR A 313 7.55 11.36 -19.95
C TYR A 313 7.22 12.67 -20.66
N GLN A 314 7.27 13.81 -19.94
CA GLN A 314 7.02 15.13 -20.50
C GLN A 314 8.12 15.58 -21.48
N HIS A 315 9.39 15.33 -21.17
CA HIS A 315 10.52 15.66 -22.06
C HIS A 315 10.59 14.80 -23.33
N ASN A 316 10.18 13.53 -23.25
CA ASN A 316 10.19 12.64 -24.41
C ASN A 316 9.03 12.99 -25.36
N GLN A 317 9.31 13.46 -26.57
CA GLN A 317 8.28 13.73 -27.59
C GLN A 317 7.95 12.52 -28.48
N ASP A 318 8.81 11.49 -28.51
CA ASP A 318 8.60 10.28 -29.31
C ASP A 318 7.53 9.35 -28.70
N ILE A 319 6.49 9.09 -29.49
CA ILE A 319 5.37 8.20 -29.15
C ILE A 319 5.87 6.78 -28.83
N LYS A 320 6.85 6.26 -29.59
CA LYS A 320 7.36 4.89 -29.39
C LYS A 320 8.10 4.76 -28.05
N LEU A 321 8.86 5.78 -27.66
CA LEU A 321 9.55 5.80 -26.36
C LEU A 321 8.56 5.94 -25.21
N ARG A 322 7.51 6.76 -25.36
CA ARG A 322 6.42 6.87 -24.40
C ARG A 322 5.68 5.54 -24.20
N GLN A 323 5.42 4.81 -25.28
CA GLN A 323 4.79 3.48 -25.21
C GLN A 323 5.68 2.47 -24.48
N LYS A 324 6.97 2.38 -24.83
CA LYS A 324 7.94 1.53 -24.11
C LYS A 324 8.02 1.86 -22.62
N MET A 325 7.94 3.14 -22.27
CA MET A 325 7.91 3.59 -20.89
C MET A 325 6.63 3.15 -20.17
N SER A 326 5.47 3.23 -20.83
CA SER A 326 4.22 2.71 -20.28
C SER A 326 4.25 1.19 -20.08
N GLU A 327 4.86 0.43 -21.00
CA GLU A 327 5.07 -1.02 -20.85
C GLU A 327 5.94 -1.34 -19.63
N LYS A 328 7.07 -0.63 -19.46
CA LYS A 328 7.93 -0.78 -18.27
C LYS A 328 7.21 -0.45 -16.96
N VAL A 329 6.44 0.65 -16.94
CA VAL A 329 5.64 1.02 -15.76
C VAL A 329 4.56 -0.03 -15.49
N SER A 330 3.97 -0.60 -16.54
CA SER A 330 3.04 -1.72 -16.43
C SER A 330 3.71 -2.95 -15.81
N ASP A 331 4.96 -3.22 -16.16
CA ASP A 331 5.73 -4.30 -15.56
C ASP A 331 6.00 -4.02 -14.08
N TYR A 332 6.45 -2.81 -13.72
CA TYR A 332 6.72 -2.41 -12.33
C TYR A 332 5.53 -2.58 -11.40
N PHE A 333 4.33 -2.19 -11.85
CA PHE A 333 3.12 -2.18 -11.03
C PHE A 333 2.14 -3.33 -11.36
N TYR A 334 2.57 -4.35 -12.09
CA TYR A 334 1.72 -5.48 -12.51
C TYR A 334 0.90 -6.10 -11.35
N SER A 335 1.43 -6.07 -10.13
CA SER A 335 0.84 -6.74 -8.96
C SER A 335 0.13 -5.78 -7.99
N ILE A 336 0.00 -4.50 -8.36
CA ILE A 336 -0.50 -3.45 -7.47
C ILE A 336 -1.92 -3.72 -6.96
N LYS A 337 -2.79 -4.31 -7.78
CA LYS A 337 -4.15 -4.70 -7.37
C LYS A 337 -4.15 -5.68 -6.20
N ILE A 338 -3.20 -6.63 -6.19
CA ILE A 338 -3.09 -7.63 -5.12
C ILE A 338 -2.57 -6.94 -3.85
N TRP A 339 -1.54 -6.10 -3.99
CA TRP A 339 -1.00 -5.30 -2.89
C TRP A 339 -2.09 -4.47 -2.20
N VAL A 340 -2.82 -3.67 -2.97
CA VAL A 340 -3.90 -2.80 -2.47
C VAL A 340 -5.00 -3.62 -1.79
N ASN A 341 -5.43 -4.74 -2.38
CA ASN A 341 -6.49 -5.57 -1.80
C ASN A 341 -6.09 -6.26 -0.49
N ILE A 342 -4.85 -6.74 -0.37
CA ILE A 342 -4.34 -7.33 0.88
C ILE A 342 -4.38 -6.28 1.99
N LEU A 343 -3.96 -5.05 1.68
CA LEU A 343 -3.83 -3.97 2.64
C LEU A 343 -5.19 -3.40 3.07
N ILE A 344 -6.12 -3.21 2.13
CA ILE A 344 -7.49 -2.80 2.42
C ILE A 344 -8.22 -3.85 3.27
N LYS A 345 -7.88 -5.14 3.15
CA LYS A 345 -8.46 -6.22 3.98
C LYS A 345 -7.86 -6.27 5.38
N GLN A 346 -6.58 -5.95 5.55
CA GLN A 346 -5.89 -6.10 6.82
C GLN A 346 -6.20 -4.98 7.84
N GLN A 347 -6.54 -3.76 7.40
CA GLN A 347 -7.08 -2.64 8.22
C GLN A 347 -6.47 -2.43 9.62
N LYS A 348 -5.15 -2.64 9.81
CA LYS A 348 -4.56 -2.62 11.16
C LYS A 348 -4.19 -1.22 11.67
N GLN A 349 -3.83 -0.25 10.80
CA GLN A 349 -3.32 1.06 11.22
C GLN A 349 -3.81 2.22 10.34
N ASN A 350 -4.21 3.34 10.98
CA ASN A 350 -4.78 4.51 10.31
C ASN A 350 -3.76 5.21 9.38
N ASP A 351 -2.49 5.28 9.78
CA ASP A 351 -1.44 5.96 9.02
C ASP A 351 -1.05 5.21 7.73
N GLU A 352 -1.04 3.87 7.77
CA GLU A 352 -0.78 3.03 6.60
C GLU A 352 -1.89 3.19 5.54
N ILE A 353 -3.15 3.28 5.98
CA ILE A 353 -4.29 3.55 5.09
C ILE A 353 -4.16 4.95 4.48
N TYR A 354 -3.85 5.96 5.29
CA TYR A 354 -3.65 7.32 4.79
C TYR A 354 -2.52 7.38 3.75
N ARG A 355 -1.38 6.77 4.06
CA ARG A 355 -0.22 6.68 3.16
C ARG A 355 -0.59 5.99 1.84
N LEU A 356 -1.31 4.88 1.88
CA LEU A 356 -1.77 4.17 0.69
C LEU A 356 -2.60 5.07 -0.23
N TYR A 357 -3.63 5.72 0.31
CA TYR A 357 -4.48 6.64 -0.46
C TYR A 357 -3.72 7.87 -0.96
N MET A 358 -2.75 8.36 -0.19
CA MET A 358 -1.92 9.48 -0.61
C MET A 358 -1.00 9.10 -1.76
N VAL A 359 -0.27 8.00 -1.64
CA VAL A 359 0.66 7.49 -2.65
C VAL A 359 -0.05 7.21 -3.98
N ILE A 360 -1.20 6.53 -3.92
CA ILE A 360 -1.97 6.23 -5.13
C ILE A 360 -2.56 7.51 -5.72
N GLY A 361 -2.97 8.48 -4.90
CA GLY A 361 -3.37 9.81 -5.37
C GLY A 361 -2.24 10.50 -6.14
N TYR A 362 -1.01 10.45 -5.64
CA TYR A 362 0.17 10.94 -6.34
C TYR A 362 0.45 10.19 -7.65
N MET A 363 0.25 8.86 -7.69
CA MET A 363 0.37 8.09 -8.94
C MET A 363 -0.61 8.59 -10.01
N PHE A 364 -1.88 8.81 -9.64
CA PHE A 364 -2.88 9.36 -10.56
C PHE A 364 -2.45 10.75 -11.05
N GLU A 365 -2.07 11.63 -10.14
CA GLU A 365 -1.70 13.00 -10.47
C GLU A 365 -0.49 13.04 -11.41
N LYS A 366 0.58 12.32 -11.11
CA LYS A 366 1.88 12.44 -11.78
C LYS A 366 2.03 11.55 -13.00
N ILE A 367 1.55 10.31 -12.95
CA ILE A 367 1.85 9.30 -13.98
C ILE A 367 0.60 8.68 -14.62
N SER A 368 -0.58 9.31 -14.53
CA SER A 368 -1.82 8.85 -15.17
C SER A 368 -1.66 8.42 -16.64
N PRO A 369 -0.94 9.16 -17.52
CA PRO A 369 -0.76 8.73 -18.91
C PRO A 369 0.10 7.48 -19.09
N LEU A 370 0.92 7.13 -18.10
CA LEU A 370 1.78 5.93 -18.13
C LEU A 370 1.03 4.69 -17.64
N ILE A 371 0.07 4.85 -16.72
CA ILE A 371 -0.69 3.76 -16.10
C ILE A 371 -2.04 3.49 -16.78
N TYR A 372 -2.39 4.26 -17.81
CA TYR A 372 -3.62 4.13 -18.59
C TYR A 372 -3.35 4.17 -20.09
N VAL A 373 -3.93 3.21 -20.81
CA VAL A 373 -3.90 3.15 -22.28
C VAL A 373 -5.33 3.07 -22.78
N LYS A 374 -5.75 4.06 -23.55
CA LYS A 374 -7.11 4.14 -24.11
C LYS A 374 -7.44 2.90 -24.93
N GLY A 375 -8.58 2.27 -24.63
CA GLY A 375 -9.06 1.06 -25.32
C GLY A 375 -8.43 -0.25 -24.83
N LYS A 376 -7.40 -0.21 -23.97
CA LYS A 376 -6.86 -1.42 -23.34
C LYS A 376 -7.63 -1.74 -22.05
N PRO A 377 -8.14 -2.97 -21.88
CA PRO A 377 -8.76 -3.39 -20.63
C PRO A 377 -7.70 -3.70 -19.56
N ASN A 378 -8.11 -3.68 -18.28
CA ASN A 378 -7.30 -4.02 -17.11
C ASN A 378 -5.99 -3.23 -17.04
N THR A 379 -6.04 -1.95 -17.38
CA THR A 379 -4.92 -1.04 -17.10
C THR A 379 -4.80 -0.82 -15.59
N ILE A 380 -3.60 -0.52 -15.10
CA ILE A 380 -3.35 -0.26 -13.67
C ILE A 380 -4.35 0.76 -13.11
N LEU A 381 -4.61 1.84 -13.86
CA LEU A 381 -5.58 2.86 -13.45
C LEU A 381 -6.99 2.28 -13.28
N GLN A 382 -7.45 1.43 -14.20
CA GLN A 382 -8.75 0.78 -14.11
C GLN A 382 -8.83 -0.16 -12.90
N GLU A 383 -7.80 -0.97 -12.68
CA GLU A 383 -7.75 -1.89 -11.54
C GLU A 383 -7.74 -1.17 -10.18
N LEU A 384 -7.05 -0.03 -10.09
CA LEU A 384 -7.04 0.82 -8.91
C LEU A 384 -8.39 1.50 -8.68
N LEU A 385 -9.03 2.01 -9.74
CA LEU A 385 -10.38 2.56 -9.64
C LEU A 385 -11.39 1.51 -9.14
N ASP A 386 -11.37 0.31 -9.71
CA ASP A 386 -12.29 -0.77 -9.34
C ASP A 386 -12.03 -1.29 -7.92
N SER A 387 -10.77 -1.40 -7.49
CA SER A 387 -10.43 -1.92 -6.15
C SER A 387 -10.68 -0.91 -5.03
N MET A 388 -10.42 0.39 -5.26
CA MET A 388 -10.46 1.40 -4.20
C MET A 388 -11.72 2.27 -4.17
N PHE A 389 -12.35 2.52 -5.34
CA PHE A 389 -13.40 3.53 -5.47
C PHE A 389 -14.72 3.00 -6.05
N LEU A 390 -14.66 2.16 -7.07
CA LEU A 390 -15.84 1.72 -7.84
C LEU A 390 -16.25 0.27 -7.54
N GLY A 391 -15.69 -0.33 -6.49
CA GLY A 391 -16.02 -1.68 -6.05
C GLY A 391 -17.52 -1.85 -5.76
N VAL A 392 -18.07 -3.02 -6.12
CA VAL A 392 -19.50 -3.34 -6.00
C VAL A 392 -20.04 -3.12 -4.59
N SER A 393 -19.23 -3.36 -3.56
CA SER A 393 -19.57 -3.13 -2.16
C SER A 393 -19.86 -1.66 -1.83
N LEU A 394 -19.10 -0.73 -2.42
CA LEU A 394 -19.19 0.73 -2.16
C LEU A 394 -20.46 1.37 -2.76
N ARG A 395 -21.05 0.70 -3.75
CA ARG A 395 -22.33 1.09 -4.38
C ARG A 395 -23.53 0.69 -3.54
N SER A 396 -23.36 -0.20 -2.56
CA SER A 396 -24.47 -0.60 -1.68
C SER A 396 -24.73 0.45 -0.60
N PRO A 397 -26.00 0.84 -0.35
CA PRO A 397 -26.34 1.90 0.61
C PRO A 397 -26.03 1.51 2.06
N ASN A 398 -25.89 0.21 2.35
CA ASN A 398 -25.62 -0.32 3.69
C ASN A 398 -24.12 -0.47 4.00
N PHE A 399 -23.23 -0.23 3.04
CA PHE A 399 -21.79 -0.37 3.26
C PHE A 399 -21.24 0.85 4.02
N LYS A 400 -20.89 0.63 5.28
CA LYS A 400 -20.20 1.63 6.10
C LYS A 400 -18.69 1.51 5.86
N THR A 401 -18.13 2.39 5.05
CA THR A 401 -16.67 2.56 4.96
C THR A 401 -16.11 3.04 6.29
N HIS A 402 -14.95 2.49 6.69
CA HIS A 402 -14.28 2.89 7.92
C HIS A 402 -13.96 4.41 7.89
N PRO A 403 -14.17 5.17 8.98
CA PRO A 403 -13.96 6.62 9.00
C PRO A 403 -12.57 7.05 8.51
N CYS A 404 -11.52 6.30 8.86
CA CYS A 404 -10.15 6.62 8.45
C CYS A 404 -9.91 6.50 6.94
N VAL A 405 -10.65 5.62 6.26
CA VAL A 405 -10.61 5.52 4.79
C VAL A 405 -11.24 6.77 4.18
N ILE A 406 -12.36 7.24 4.75
CA ILE A 406 -13.06 8.44 4.28
C ILE A 406 -12.18 9.68 4.48
N THR A 407 -11.53 9.83 5.64
CA THR A 407 -10.65 10.98 5.90
C THR A 407 -9.44 10.99 4.96
N ALA A 408 -8.79 9.83 4.76
CA ALA A 408 -7.67 9.69 3.82
C ALA A 408 -8.08 9.94 2.35
N LEU A 409 -9.26 9.45 1.97
CA LEU A 409 -9.85 9.71 0.66
C LEU A 409 -10.04 11.21 0.46
N LEU A 410 -10.68 11.88 1.42
CA LEU A 410 -11.01 13.31 1.36
C LEU A 410 -9.78 14.19 1.20
N SER A 411 -8.73 13.94 1.98
CA SER A 411 -7.47 14.69 1.90
C SER A 411 -6.78 14.54 0.55
N CYS A 412 -6.98 13.43 -0.15
CA CYS A 412 -6.24 13.08 -1.37
C CYS A 412 -7.09 13.13 -2.65
N LEU A 413 -8.41 13.27 -2.55
CA LEU A 413 -9.36 13.12 -3.66
C LEU A 413 -9.05 14.05 -4.85
N HIS A 414 -8.64 15.29 -4.57
CA HIS A 414 -8.23 16.27 -5.60
C HIS A 414 -7.14 15.71 -6.53
N ARG A 415 -6.18 14.94 -6.03
CA ARG A 415 -5.07 14.36 -6.81
C ARG A 415 -5.56 13.35 -7.84
N TYR A 416 -6.54 12.53 -7.45
CA TYR A 416 -7.17 11.55 -8.35
C TYR A 416 -7.91 12.24 -9.50
N PHE A 417 -8.69 13.27 -9.18
CA PHE A 417 -9.39 14.07 -10.19
C PHE A 417 -8.42 14.75 -11.16
N ILE A 418 -7.34 15.37 -10.66
CA ILE A 418 -6.30 15.98 -11.51
C ILE A 418 -5.73 14.94 -12.49
N GLY A 419 -5.39 13.75 -12.01
CA GLY A 419 -4.90 12.65 -12.85
C GLY A 419 -5.89 12.24 -13.95
N LEU A 420 -7.17 12.11 -13.61
CA LEU A 420 -8.21 11.76 -14.57
C LEU A 420 -8.48 12.88 -15.59
N PHE A 421 -8.43 14.14 -15.17
CA PHE A 421 -8.58 15.28 -16.09
C PHE A 421 -7.45 15.37 -17.12
N ARG A 422 -6.21 15.02 -16.74
CA ARG A 422 -5.05 14.95 -17.65
C ARG A 422 -5.19 13.91 -18.76
N LEU A 423 -6.03 12.89 -18.57
CA LEU A 423 -6.35 11.90 -19.61
C LEU A 423 -7.38 12.41 -20.64
N ASN A 424 -7.76 13.68 -20.56
CA ASN A 424 -8.68 14.35 -21.48
C ASN A 424 -10.06 13.65 -21.61
N PRO A 425 -10.92 13.79 -20.61
CA PRO A 425 -12.24 13.16 -20.59
C PRO A 425 -13.16 13.61 -21.74
N LYS A 426 -12.89 14.75 -22.39
CA LYS A 426 -13.66 15.20 -23.56
C LYS A 426 -13.51 14.24 -24.74
N THR A 427 -12.39 13.52 -24.82
CA THR A 427 -12.11 12.54 -25.88
C THR A 427 -12.24 11.09 -25.44
N ASP A 428 -12.17 10.82 -24.13
CA ASP A 428 -12.23 9.48 -23.56
C ASP A 428 -13.50 9.28 -22.73
N MET A 429 -14.48 8.61 -23.33
CA MET A 429 -15.79 8.32 -22.74
C MET A 429 -15.69 7.43 -21.48
N TYR A 430 -14.67 6.56 -21.39
CA TYR A 430 -14.48 5.72 -20.21
C TYR A 430 -14.09 6.58 -19.01
N ILE A 431 -13.12 7.47 -19.19
CA ILE A 431 -12.67 8.40 -18.14
C ILE A 431 -13.79 9.38 -17.77
N ALA A 432 -14.53 9.92 -18.75
CA ALA A 432 -15.68 10.77 -18.49
C ALA A 432 -16.76 10.07 -17.64
N ARG A 433 -17.03 8.79 -17.92
CA ARG A 433 -17.96 7.99 -17.12
C ARG A 433 -17.44 7.78 -15.70
N CYS A 434 -16.17 7.41 -15.54
CA CYS A 434 -15.56 7.20 -14.21
C CYS A 434 -15.62 8.48 -13.37
N LEU A 435 -15.28 9.63 -13.95
CA LEU A 435 -15.39 10.94 -13.28
C LEU A 435 -16.82 11.23 -12.81
N ARG A 436 -17.82 10.98 -13.66
CA ARG A 436 -19.24 11.15 -13.33
C ARG A 436 -19.71 10.19 -12.23
N GLU A 437 -19.26 8.94 -12.25
CA GLU A 437 -19.56 7.98 -11.19
C GLU A 437 -18.92 8.39 -9.86
N LEU A 438 -17.63 8.76 -9.85
CA LEU A 438 -16.93 9.20 -8.64
C LEU A 438 -17.58 10.43 -8.01
N ILE A 439 -17.89 11.46 -8.82
CA ILE A 439 -18.49 12.68 -8.30
C ILE A 439 -19.92 12.42 -7.80
N SER A 440 -20.72 11.60 -8.49
CA SER A 440 -22.09 11.29 -8.03
C SER A 440 -22.13 10.44 -6.76
N LEU A 441 -21.19 9.51 -6.59
CA LEU A 441 -21.15 8.60 -5.43
C LEU A 441 -20.57 9.25 -4.17
N TYR A 442 -19.46 9.99 -4.31
CA TYR A 442 -18.71 10.48 -3.17
C TYR A 442 -19.04 11.93 -2.83
N PHE A 443 -19.22 12.82 -3.81
CA PHE A 443 -19.37 14.25 -3.54
C PHE A 443 -20.54 14.58 -2.60
N PRO A 444 -21.75 14.02 -2.75
CA PRO A 444 -22.84 14.27 -1.80
C PRO A 444 -22.53 13.74 -0.39
N LYS A 445 -21.90 12.55 -0.29
CA LYS A 445 -21.53 11.95 1.01
C LYS A 445 -20.51 12.80 1.76
N ILE A 446 -19.59 13.39 1.00
CA ILE A 446 -18.57 14.30 1.52
C ILE A 446 -19.24 15.56 2.08
N LEU A 447 -20.15 16.18 1.32
CA LEU A 447 -20.78 17.44 1.70
C LEU A 447 -21.66 17.32 2.96
N VAL A 448 -22.33 16.18 3.18
CA VAL A 448 -23.13 15.94 4.40
C VAL A 448 -22.28 15.86 5.67
N GLY A 449 -21.00 15.47 5.55
CA GLY A 449 -20.12 15.25 6.70
C GLY A 449 -19.35 16.48 7.18
N ILE A 450 -19.44 17.61 6.47
CA ILE A 450 -18.64 18.82 6.74
C ILE A 450 -19.25 19.59 7.90
N LYS A 451 -18.44 19.87 8.93
CA LYS A 451 -18.80 20.86 9.95
C LYS A 451 -18.33 22.25 9.51
N SER A 452 -18.96 23.29 10.04
CA SER A 452 -18.63 24.69 9.70
C SER A 452 -17.17 25.10 9.97
N SER A 453 -16.42 24.33 10.76
CA SER A 453 -15.00 24.53 11.06
C SER A 453 -14.05 23.81 10.12
N ASP A 454 -14.53 22.90 9.28
CA ASP A 454 -13.68 22.03 8.46
C ASP A 454 -13.30 22.70 7.14
N GLU A 455 -12.09 22.43 6.64
CA GLU A 455 -11.68 22.89 5.31
C GLU A 455 -12.62 22.32 4.23
N LEU A 456 -13.03 23.17 3.29
CA LEU A 456 -13.88 22.74 2.19
C LEU A 456 -13.16 21.70 1.33
N PRO A 457 -13.80 20.55 1.06
CA PRO A 457 -13.22 19.50 0.25
C PRO A 457 -12.95 20.02 -1.16
N LEU A 458 -11.87 19.57 -1.77
CA LEU A 458 -11.51 19.93 -3.15
C LEU A 458 -11.29 21.44 -3.39
N LEU A 459 -11.16 22.25 -2.33
CA LEU A 459 -10.84 23.69 -2.43
C LEU A 459 -9.53 23.95 -3.18
N LYS A 460 -8.61 22.98 -3.18
CA LYS A 460 -7.36 22.96 -3.96
C LYS A 460 -7.50 23.19 -5.46
N PHE A 461 -8.68 23.00 -6.06
CA PHE A 461 -8.93 23.38 -7.47
C PHE A 461 -9.07 24.90 -7.69
N PHE A 462 -9.37 25.62 -6.61
CA PHE A 462 -9.67 27.04 -6.59
C PHE A 462 -8.58 27.88 -5.91
N GLU A 463 -7.55 27.25 -5.35
CA GLU A 463 -6.34 27.93 -4.87
C GLU A 463 -5.51 28.49 -6.04
N GLU A 464 -4.83 29.62 -5.83
CA GLU A 464 -3.92 30.20 -6.82
C GLU A 464 -2.66 29.36 -6.97
N LYS A 465 -2.30 29.06 -8.22
CA LYS A 465 -0.98 28.55 -8.60
C LYS A 465 -0.25 29.64 -9.38
N SER A 466 1.08 29.59 -9.37
CA SER A 466 1.96 30.59 -9.99
C SER A 466 1.71 30.81 -11.49
N ASP A 467 1.16 29.80 -12.19
CA ASP A 467 0.81 29.89 -13.61
C ASP A 467 -0.71 30.04 -13.78
N ASN A 468 -1.11 31.24 -14.24
CA ASN A 468 -2.50 31.65 -14.44
C ASN A 468 -3.19 30.89 -15.58
N GLU A 469 -3.74 29.72 -15.25
CA GLU A 469 -5.00 29.10 -15.71
C GLU A 469 -4.92 27.61 -15.34
N ILE A 470 -5.75 27.17 -14.39
CA ILE A 470 -5.83 25.75 -14.01
C ILE A 470 -6.91 25.10 -14.89
N PRO A 471 -6.57 24.38 -15.98
CA PRO A 471 -7.57 23.72 -16.83
C PRO A 471 -8.39 22.69 -16.05
N GLU A 472 -7.86 22.14 -14.97
CA GLU A 472 -8.59 21.24 -14.09
C GLU A 472 -9.77 21.94 -13.38
N ARG A 473 -9.71 23.26 -13.16
CA ARG A 473 -10.79 24.05 -12.53
C ARG A 473 -12.02 24.12 -13.43
N SER A 474 -11.83 24.44 -14.71
CA SER A 474 -12.93 24.49 -15.69
C SER A 474 -13.54 23.10 -15.88
N LEU A 475 -12.71 22.06 -16.02
CA LEU A 475 -13.18 20.69 -16.15
C LEU A 475 -13.96 20.20 -14.93
N PHE A 476 -13.53 20.59 -13.71
CA PHE A 476 -14.25 20.25 -12.49
C PHE A 476 -15.62 20.94 -12.40
N LEU A 477 -15.69 22.24 -12.72
CA LEU A 477 -16.96 22.97 -12.76
C LEU A 477 -17.91 22.40 -13.82
N GLU A 478 -17.42 22.13 -15.04
CA GLU A 478 -18.20 21.45 -16.10
C GLU A 478 -18.74 20.09 -15.63
N LEU A 479 -17.94 19.32 -14.88
CA LEU A 479 -18.34 18.02 -14.33
C LEU A 479 -19.45 18.16 -13.29
N LEU A 480 -19.33 19.11 -12.35
CA LEU A 480 -20.37 19.38 -11.35
C LEU A 480 -21.69 19.80 -12.00
N VAL A 481 -21.60 20.75 -12.93
CA VAL A 481 -22.76 21.29 -13.66
C VAL A 481 -23.45 20.20 -14.46
N SER A 482 -22.69 19.42 -15.23
CA SER A 482 -23.26 18.36 -16.07
C SER A 482 -23.87 17.20 -15.27
N THR A 483 -23.38 16.96 -14.06
CA THR A 483 -23.86 15.87 -13.20
C THR A 483 -25.06 16.25 -12.35
N PHE A 484 -25.08 17.47 -11.78
CA PHE A 484 -26.09 17.88 -10.81
C PHE A 484 -27.03 18.99 -11.31
N LEU A 485 -26.53 19.98 -12.05
CA LEU A 485 -27.30 21.21 -12.36
C LEU A 485 -28.00 21.19 -13.73
N ASN A 486 -27.73 20.21 -14.59
CA ASN A 486 -28.33 20.13 -15.93
C ASN A 486 -29.80 19.65 -15.95
N LYS A 487 -30.32 19.09 -14.85
CA LYS A 487 -31.69 18.54 -14.82
C LYS A 487 -32.71 19.64 -14.55
N ARG A 488 -33.71 19.78 -15.43
CA ARG A 488 -34.85 20.69 -15.24
C ARG A 488 -35.84 20.07 -14.25
N GLN A 489 -35.83 20.54 -13.00
CA GLN A 489 -36.67 20.00 -11.92
C GLN A 489 -37.26 21.14 -11.09
N ARG A 490 -38.56 21.03 -10.75
CA ARG A 490 -39.23 21.98 -9.84
C ARG A 490 -38.80 21.81 -8.39
N THR A 491 -38.58 20.55 -8.00
CA THR A 491 -38.09 20.14 -6.68
C THR A 491 -36.76 19.40 -6.86
N PRO A 492 -35.62 20.11 -6.95
CA PRO A 492 -34.32 19.49 -7.04
C PRO A 492 -33.99 18.64 -5.80
N ASP A 493 -33.21 17.59 -6.00
CA ASP A 493 -32.74 16.70 -4.93
C ASP A 493 -31.83 17.44 -3.93
N SER A 494 -31.71 16.92 -2.71
CA SER A 494 -30.84 17.51 -1.67
C SER A 494 -29.38 17.66 -2.10
N SER A 495 -28.89 16.81 -3.01
CA SER A 495 -27.55 16.89 -3.58
C SER A 495 -27.32 18.16 -4.41
N VAL A 496 -28.35 18.67 -5.09
CA VAL A 496 -28.28 19.94 -5.85
C VAL A 496 -28.09 21.11 -4.90
N ALA A 497 -28.87 21.14 -3.80
CA ALA A 497 -28.73 22.18 -2.77
C ALA A 497 -27.32 22.19 -2.17
N GLN A 498 -26.77 21.02 -1.85
CA GLN A 498 -25.41 20.87 -1.31
C GLN A 498 -24.33 21.36 -2.29
N VAL A 499 -24.47 21.04 -3.58
CA VAL A 499 -23.52 21.50 -4.62
C VAL A 499 -23.60 23.02 -4.80
N LEU A 500 -24.80 23.60 -4.78
CA LEU A 500 -24.99 25.05 -4.87
C LEU A 500 -24.41 25.76 -3.64
N GLU A 501 -24.62 25.21 -2.45
CA GLU A 501 -24.05 25.74 -1.20
C GLU A 501 -22.53 25.67 -1.21
N TYR A 502 -21.97 24.57 -1.72
CA TYR A 502 -20.53 24.43 -1.94
C TYR A 502 -19.97 25.51 -2.88
N ILE A 503 -20.62 25.75 -4.03
CA ILE A 503 -20.22 26.82 -4.97
C ILE A 503 -20.34 28.19 -4.30
N ASN A 504 -21.43 28.46 -3.56
CA ASN A 504 -21.62 29.72 -2.83
C ASN A 504 -20.50 29.94 -1.79
N ASN A 505 -20.10 28.90 -1.08
CA ASN A 505 -19.01 28.97 -0.11
C ASN A 505 -17.65 29.23 -0.77
N ILE A 506 -17.38 28.65 -1.95
CA ILE A 506 -16.18 28.98 -2.72
C ILE A 506 -16.20 30.47 -3.10
N ILE A 507 -17.31 30.98 -3.64
CA ILE A 507 -17.44 32.39 -4.02
C ILE A 507 -17.15 33.32 -2.84
N LYS A 508 -17.65 32.99 -1.64
CA LYS A 508 -17.41 33.75 -0.41
C LYS A 508 -15.94 33.74 0.01
N ILE A 509 -15.26 32.59 -0.08
CA ILE A 509 -13.84 32.47 0.28
C ILE A 509 -12.95 33.16 -0.76
N SER A 510 -13.26 32.97 -2.04
CA SER A 510 -12.48 33.47 -3.17
C SER A 510 -12.97 34.82 -3.69
N HIS A 511 -13.69 35.61 -2.89
CA HIS A 511 -14.33 36.86 -3.32
C HIS A 511 -13.34 37.84 -3.98
N ASN A 512 -12.10 37.88 -3.49
CA ASN A 512 -11.06 38.77 -4.01
C ASN A 512 -10.27 38.17 -5.19
N ASN A 513 -10.52 36.91 -5.55
CA ASN A 513 -9.83 36.22 -6.63
C ASN A 513 -10.61 36.32 -7.94
N LYS A 514 -10.26 37.32 -8.77
CA LYS A 514 -10.90 37.58 -10.06
C LYS A 514 -10.91 36.34 -10.97
N PHE A 515 -9.84 35.55 -11.03
CA PHE A 515 -9.74 34.38 -11.90
C PHE A 515 -10.67 33.23 -11.49
N VAL A 516 -10.84 33.01 -10.18
CA VAL A 516 -11.79 32.01 -9.68
C VAL A 516 -13.22 32.42 -10.01
N ILE A 517 -13.57 33.68 -9.73
CA ILE A 517 -14.90 34.22 -10.01
C ILE A 517 -15.23 34.13 -11.50
N LEU A 518 -14.33 34.57 -12.39
CA LEU A 518 -14.52 34.46 -13.83
C LEU A 518 -14.70 33.00 -14.29
N SER A 519 -13.95 32.06 -13.72
CA SER A 519 -14.08 30.63 -14.06
C SER A 519 -15.45 30.07 -13.66
N ILE A 520 -15.96 30.43 -12.48
CA ILE A 520 -17.29 30.02 -12.01
C ILE A 520 -18.38 30.62 -12.90
N ILE A 521 -18.25 31.90 -13.27
CA ILE A 521 -19.22 32.55 -14.17
C ILE A 521 -19.26 31.82 -15.52
N ARG A 522 -18.10 31.64 -16.15
CA ARG A 522 -17.98 31.01 -17.48
C ARG A 522 -18.56 29.59 -17.54
N HIS A 523 -18.38 28.78 -16.50
CA HIS A 523 -18.69 27.34 -16.57
C HIS A 523 -19.94 26.92 -15.80
N ALA A 524 -20.42 27.71 -14.84
CA ALA A 524 -21.54 27.32 -13.98
C ALA A 524 -22.71 28.32 -13.96
N PHE A 525 -22.48 29.62 -14.15
CA PHE A 525 -23.49 30.64 -13.85
C PHE A 525 -24.78 30.52 -14.68
N MET A 526 -24.67 30.27 -16.00
CA MET A 526 -25.87 30.05 -16.83
C MET A 526 -26.76 28.93 -16.28
N ARG A 527 -26.17 27.81 -15.82
CA ARG A 527 -26.93 26.69 -15.27
C ARG A 527 -27.46 27.00 -13.87
N ILE A 528 -26.75 27.77 -13.05
CA ILE A 528 -27.26 28.29 -11.77
C ILE A 528 -28.51 29.15 -12.00
N CYS A 529 -28.49 30.05 -12.99
CA CYS A 529 -29.67 30.83 -13.38
C CYS A 529 -30.82 29.93 -13.84
N SER A 530 -30.53 28.88 -14.63
CA SER A 530 -31.56 27.92 -15.04
C SER A 530 -32.18 27.18 -13.85
N VAL A 531 -31.38 26.79 -12.85
CA VAL A 531 -31.89 26.16 -11.63
C VAL A 531 -32.77 27.14 -10.85
N SER A 532 -32.36 28.40 -10.71
CA SER A 532 -33.21 29.44 -10.13
C SER A 532 -34.55 29.45 -10.87
N MET A 533 -34.56 29.65 -12.19
CA MET A 533 -35.78 29.76 -13.02
C MET A 533 -36.77 28.61 -12.85
N PHE A 534 -36.31 27.36 -12.77
CA PHE A 534 -37.20 26.20 -12.73
C PHE A 534 -37.61 25.77 -11.31
N CYS A 535 -36.89 26.21 -10.26
CA CYS A 535 -37.19 25.85 -8.88
C CYS A 535 -38.37 26.64 -8.30
N GLU A 536 -39.17 25.96 -7.47
CA GLU A 536 -40.24 26.61 -6.69
C GLU A 536 -39.67 27.60 -5.65
N GLU A 537 -40.41 28.66 -5.34
CA GLU A 537 -39.98 29.75 -4.45
C GLU A 537 -39.66 29.27 -3.02
N THR A 538 -40.34 28.24 -2.55
CA THR A 538 -40.14 27.68 -1.20
C THR A 538 -38.90 26.78 -1.10
N ASN A 539 -38.24 26.47 -2.22
CA ASN A 539 -37.09 25.55 -2.22
C ASN A 539 -35.80 26.26 -1.78
N ILE A 540 -35.01 25.59 -0.94
CA ILE A 540 -33.70 26.07 -0.47
C ILE A 540 -32.77 26.40 -1.65
N CYS A 541 -32.84 25.65 -2.75
CA CYS A 541 -32.04 25.90 -3.94
C CYS A 541 -32.30 27.30 -4.51
N ARG A 542 -33.57 27.75 -4.59
CA ARG A 542 -33.93 29.08 -5.11
C ARG A 542 -33.29 30.18 -4.27
N ARG A 543 -33.31 30.04 -2.94
CA ARG A 543 -32.63 30.97 -2.02
C ARG A 543 -31.12 31.02 -2.30
N ILE A 544 -30.45 29.87 -2.35
CA ILE A 544 -28.99 29.82 -2.59
C ILE A 544 -28.63 30.39 -3.96
N THR A 545 -29.38 30.05 -5.01
CA THR A 545 -29.13 30.60 -6.36
C THR A 545 -29.29 32.11 -6.40
N ASN A 546 -30.29 32.67 -5.69
CA ASN A 546 -30.50 34.11 -5.64
C ASN A 546 -29.36 34.81 -4.89
N GLU A 547 -28.84 34.23 -3.80
CA GLU A 547 -27.63 34.75 -3.13
C GLU A 547 -26.43 34.81 -4.10
N ILE A 548 -26.21 33.75 -4.90
CA ILE A 548 -25.13 33.71 -5.90
C ILE A 548 -25.34 34.75 -7.01
N ILE A 549 -26.55 34.86 -7.55
CA ILE A 549 -26.92 35.81 -8.60
C ILE A 549 -26.70 37.26 -8.10
N ASN A 550 -27.20 37.57 -6.89
CA ASN A 550 -26.98 38.87 -6.25
C ASN A 550 -25.49 39.21 -6.17
N THR A 551 -24.68 38.26 -5.72
CA THR A 551 -23.23 38.44 -5.55
C THR A 551 -22.53 38.75 -6.88
N PHE A 552 -22.84 38.03 -7.96
CA PHE A 552 -22.21 38.27 -9.25
C PHE A 552 -22.69 39.57 -9.91
N ILE A 553 -23.97 39.93 -9.76
CA ILE A 553 -24.48 41.20 -10.27
C ILE A 553 -23.83 42.36 -9.51
N SER A 554 -23.78 42.32 -8.17
CA SER A 554 -23.13 43.37 -7.38
C SER A 554 -21.63 43.51 -7.71
N LEU A 555 -20.94 42.40 -7.96
CA LEU A 555 -19.54 42.43 -8.39
C LEU A 555 -19.36 43.06 -9.78
N SER A 556 -20.37 42.94 -10.65
CA SER A 556 -20.35 43.48 -12.01
C SER A 556 -20.64 44.99 -12.09
N GLU A 557 -21.19 45.58 -11.04
CA GLU A 557 -21.46 47.03 -10.95
C GLU A 557 -20.19 47.85 -10.70
N SER A 558 -19.17 47.24 -10.09
CA SER A 558 -17.90 47.92 -9.84
C SER A 558 -17.20 48.26 -11.16
N PRO A 559 -16.76 49.51 -11.38
CA PRO A 559 -16.09 49.93 -12.61
C PRO A 559 -14.75 49.21 -12.85
N SER A 560 -14.15 48.64 -11.80
CA SER A 560 -12.92 47.83 -11.91
C SER A 560 -13.14 46.42 -12.50
N ASN A 561 -14.39 45.98 -12.68
CA ASN A 561 -14.76 44.60 -12.98
C ASN A 561 -15.47 44.44 -14.34
N GLU A 562 -15.08 45.21 -15.37
CA GLU A 562 -15.71 45.12 -16.69
C GLU A 562 -15.69 43.70 -17.29
N GLU A 563 -14.61 42.94 -17.10
CA GLU A 563 -14.54 41.54 -17.55
C GLU A 563 -15.62 40.66 -16.91
N ILE A 564 -15.86 40.82 -15.61
CA ILE A 564 -16.90 40.08 -14.89
C ILE A 564 -18.27 40.46 -15.46
N LYS A 565 -18.52 41.76 -15.67
CA LYS A 565 -19.75 42.25 -16.31
C LYS A 565 -19.97 41.62 -17.69
N ASN A 566 -18.92 41.56 -18.52
CA ASN A 566 -19.01 40.96 -19.85
C ASN A 566 -19.33 39.46 -19.81
N GLU A 567 -18.75 38.71 -18.88
CA GLU A 567 -19.02 37.27 -18.74
C GLU A 567 -20.40 36.96 -18.15
N VAL A 568 -20.88 37.77 -17.20
CA VAL A 568 -22.28 37.67 -16.70
C VAL A 568 -23.25 37.95 -17.84
N MET A 569 -23.01 39.01 -18.62
CA MET A 569 -23.82 39.34 -19.79
C MET A 569 -23.80 38.23 -20.85
N SER A 570 -22.64 37.62 -21.10
CA SER A 570 -22.49 36.49 -22.01
C SER A 570 -23.32 35.29 -21.54
N SER A 571 -23.25 34.96 -20.24
CA SER A 571 -23.99 33.85 -19.65
C SER A 571 -25.51 34.03 -19.73
N LEU A 572 -26.01 35.25 -19.49
CA LEU A 572 -27.44 35.59 -19.65
C LEU A 572 -27.87 35.57 -21.12
N ASN A 573 -26.98 35.93 -22.03
CA ASN A 573 -27.22 35.81 -23.46
C ASN A 573 -27.45 34.35 -23.84
N THR A 574 -26.60 33.44 -23.37
CA THR A 574 -26.74 31.99 -23.60
C THR A 574 -28.00 31.41 -22.94
N LEU A 575 -28.37 31.91 -21.76
CA LEU A 575 -29.61 31.53 -21.08
C LEU A 575 -30.85 31.86 -21.94
N CYS A 576 -30.90 33.06 -22.53
CA CYS A 576 -31.97 33.48 -23.42
C CYS A 576 -32.01 32.62 -24.70
N GLU A 577 -30.85 32.34 -25.29
CA GLU A 577 -30.74 31.49 -26.48
C GLU A 577 -31.31 30.08 -26.25
N GLU A 578 -31.07 29.48 -25.07
CA GLU A 578 -31.52 28.12 -24.77
C GLU A 578 -33.00 28.05 -24.36
N HIS A 579 -33.48 29.00 -23.56
CA HIS A 579 -34.77 28.86 -22.86
C HIS A 579 -35.90 29.78 -23.36
N LEU A 580 -35.62 30.89 -24.05
CA LEU A 580 -36.65 31.88 -24.43
C LEU A 580 -37.70 31.27 -25.36
N ALA A 581 -37.27 30.39 -26.26
CA ALA A 581 -38.14 29.73 -27.22
C ALA A 581 -39.14 28.74 -26.60
N PHE A 582 -38.95 28.29 -25.35
CA PHE A 582 -39.81 27.27 -24.73
C PHE A 582 -40.33 27.65 -23.34
N SER A 583 -39.76 28.67 -22.70
CA SER A 583 -40.03 29.04 -21.30
C SER A 583 -39.99 30.55 -21.10
N SER A 584 -40.57 31.31 -22.03
CA SER A 584 -40.57 32.78 -22.03
C SER A 584 -41.07 33.39 -20.72
N LYS A 585 -42.19 32.88 -20.18
CA LYS A 585 -42.74 33.35 -18.89
C LYS A 585 -41.72 33.26 -17.74
N LEU A 586 -41.01 32.13 -17.62
CA LEU A 586 -40.01 31.93 -16.56
C LEU A 586 -38.77 32.82 -16.77
N ILE A 587 -38.42 33.15 -18.02
CA ILE A 587 -37.34 34.09 -18.30
C ILE A 587 -37.73 35.50 -17.86
N PHE A 588 -38.95 35.94 -18.17
CA PHE A 588 -39.41 37.27 -17.76
C PHE A 588 -39.52 37.36 -16.25
N GLU A 589 -40.11 36.37 -15.57
CA GLU A 589 -40.14 36.31 -14.10
C GLU A 589 -38.72 36.31 -13.49
N PHE A 590 -37.75 35.68 -14.14
CA PHE A 590 -36.35 35.74 -13.74
C PHE A 590 -35.76 37.15 -13.90
N PHE A 591 -35.99 37.80 -15.04
CA PHE A 591 -35.51 39.18 -15.24
C PHE A 591 -36.23 40.17 -14.32
N ASP A 592 -37.51 39.97 -13.98
CA ASP A 592 -38.22 40.75 -12.97
C ASP A 592 -37.49 40.66 -11.62
N HIS A 593 -37.03 39.46 -11.23
CA HIS A 593 -36.19 39.30 -10.06
C HIS A 593 -34.84 40.03 -10.21
N VAL A 594 -34.17 39.91 -11.36
CA VAL A 594 -32.89 40.60 -11.62
C VAL A 594 -33.04 42.13 -11.57
N ILE A 595 -34.17 42.68 -12.03
CA ILE A 595 -34.49 44.11 -11.94
C ILE A 595 -34.53 44.55 -10.47
N THR A 596 -35.05 43.72 -9.56
CA THR A 596 -35.04 44.06 -8.12
C THR A 596 -33.64 44.14 -7.51
N ILE A 597 -32.65 43.51 -8.14
CA ILE A 597 -31.24 43.52 -7.71
C ILE A 597 -30.51 44.73 -8.31
N SER A 598 -30.59 44.88 -9.64
CA SER A 598 -29.90 45.94 -10.38
C SER A 598 -30.67 46.34 -11.64
N PRO A 599 -31.48 47.42 -11.57
CA PRO A 599 -32.20 47.95 -12.73
C PRO A 599 -31.26 48.39 -13.87
N ASP A 600 -30.12 48.98 -13.53
CA ASP A 600 -29.15 49.50 -14.50
C ASP A 600 -28.50 48.38 -15.31
N PHE A 601 -28.20 47.26 -14.66
CA PHE A 601 -27.66 46.07 -15.32
C PHE A 601 -28.64 45.50 -16.35
N VAL A 602 -29.92 45.38 -15.98
CA VAL A 602 -30.96 44.88 -16.91
C VAL A 602 -31.20 45.86 -18.05
N THR A 603 -31.17 47.16 -17.78
CA THR A 603 -31.28 48.20 -18.82
C THR A 603 -30.16 48.07 -19.85
N CYS A 604 -28.94 47.75 -19.42
CA CYS A 604 -27.82 47.46 -20.31
C CYS A 604 -28.01 46.16 -21.12
N PHE A 605 -28.73 45.15 -20.60
CA PHE A 605 -28.97 43.88 -21.28
C PHE A 605 -30.18 43.92 -22.22
N LEU A 606 -31.13 44.82 -21.98
CA LEU A 606 -32.41 44.91 -22.70
C LEU A 606 -32.26 44.91 -24.23
N PRO A 607 -31.32 45.64 -24.86
CA PRO A 607 -31.14 45.58 -26.31
C PRO A 607 -30.86 44.16 -26.81
N LYS A 608 -30.06 43.38 -26.08
CA LYS A 608 -29.78 41.97 -26.43
C LYS A 608 -31.02 41.10 -26.25
N LEU A 609 -31.79 41.30 -25.20
CA LEU A 609 -33.04 40.58 -24.97
C LEU A 609 -34.04 40.80 -26.11
N VAL A 610 -34.22 42.05 -26.57
CA VAL A 610 -35.08 42.38 -27.72
C VAL A 610 -34.64 41.63 -28.97
N THR A 611 -33.33 41.59 -29.27
CA THR A 611 -32.84 40.83 -30.44
C THR A 611 -33.09 39.33 -30.34
N HIS A 612 -33.14 38.76 -29.13
CA HIS A 612 -33.52 37.36 -28.95
C HIS A 612 -35.01 37.12 -29.12
N ILE A 613 -35.85 38.04 -28.64
CA ILE A 613 -37.29 38.00 -28.84
C ILE A 613 -37.61 38.02 -30.34
N GLU A 614 -37.04 38.96 -31.09
CA GLU A 614 -37.21 39.07 -32.54
C GLU A 614 -36.79 37.77 -33.27
N LYS A 615 -35.66 37.17 -32.87
CA LYS A 615 -35.20 35.88 -33.42
C LYS A 615 -36.16 34.74 -33.12
N VAL A 616 -36.73 34.69 -31.91
CA VAL A 616 -37.70 33.66 -31.52
C VAL A 616 -39.02 33.83 -32.28
N GLU A 617 -39.53 35.06 -32.39
CA GLU A 617 -40.72 35.38 -33.20
C GLU A 617 -40.52 34.96 -34.66
N TRP A 618 -39.38 35.35 -35.26
CA TRP A 618 -39.03 34.99 -36.62
C TRP A 618 -38.99 33.46 -36.83
N LYS A 619 -38.38 32.72 -35.90
CA LYS A 619 -38.32 31.24 -35.97
C LYS A 619 -39.69 30.56 -35.79
N ARG A 620 -40.62 31.18 -35.05
CA ARG A 620 -41.97 30.63 -34.84
C ARG A 620 -42.88 30.81 -36.06
N GLY A 621 -42.60 31.78 -36.93
CA GLY A 621 -43.25 31.93 -38.24
C GLY A 621 -44.73 32.29 -38.23
N ILE A 622 -45.33 32.54 -37.05
CA ILE A 622 -46.77 32.85 -36.88
C ILE A 622 -46.88 34.22 -36.23
N GLY A 623 -46.85 35.30 -37.02
CA GLY A 623 -47.13 36.66 -36.56
C GLY A 623 -46.31 37.13 -35.34
N SER A 624 -46.78 38.18 -34.67
CA SER A 624 -46.24 38.64 -33.39
C SER A 624 -46.78 37.79 -32.24
N ASP A 625 -45.90 37.32 -31.35
CA ASP A 625 -46.32 36.53 -30.19
C ASP A 625 -46.71 37.45 -29.04
N TYR A 626 -47.99 37.44 -28.68
CA TYR A 626 -48.55 38.31 -27.64
C TYR A 626 -47.93 38.10 -26.25
N ASN A 627 -47.29 36.95 -25.98
CA ASN A 627 -46.61 36.74 -24.70
C ASN A 627 -45.15 37.21 -24.70
N LEU A 628 -44.55 37.41 -25.89
CA LEU A 628 -43.17 37.88 -26.03
C LEU A 628 -43.09 39.41 -26.19
N ARG A 629 -44.12 40.01 -26.79
CA ARG A 629 -44.35 41.47 -26.79
C ARG A 629 -45.00 41.91 -25.49
#